data_AF-A0A945GV22-F1
#
_entry.id   AF-A0A945GV22-F1
#
_cell.length_a   1.000
_cell.length_b   1.000
_cell.length_c   1.000
_cell.angle_alpha   90.00
_cell.angle_beta   90.00
_cell.angle_gamma   90.00
#
_symmetry.space_group_name_H-M   'P 1'
#
loop_
_entity.id
_entity.type
_entity.pdbx_description
1 polymer ?
#
loop_
_entity_poly.entity_id
_entity_poly.type
_entity_poly.pdbx_seq_one_letter_code
_entity_poly.pdbx_strand_id
1 'polypeptide(L)'
;MDINIDDFTQQFPYGFLGEREAEYVNNVQKYVDQFEQDQRDLVIDLLDLQWVSYIQQIWLITDRTGTEEAGKIHFALARLQINSNIRNDLGLPPRNMRDALVRGSSKDVLRLLETAD
;
A
#
# COMPACT_ATOMS: atom_id res chain seq x y z
N MET A 1 8.91 19.64 -1.70
CA MET A 1 10.12 18.78 -1.60
C MET A 1 9.88 17.64 -2.54
N ASP A 2 10.75 17.36 -3.51
CA ASP A 2 10.47 16.26 -4.45
C ASP A 2 10.63 14.90 -3.75
N ILE A 3 9.82 13.92 -4.14
CA ILE A 3 9.88 12.56 -3.58
C ILE A 3 11.13 11.88 -4.12
N ASN A 4 12.08 11.60 -3.24
CA ASN A 4 13.24 10.78 -3.54
C ASN A 4 12.91 9.30 -3.25
N ILE A 5 13.08 8.44 -4.25
CA ILE A 5 12.77 7.00 -4.13
C ILE A 5 13.73 6.28 -3.16
N ASP A 6 14.99 6.69 -3.08
CA ASP A 6 15.94 6.10 -2.13
C ASP A 6 15.52 6.41 -0.68
N ASP A 7 15.12 7.66 -0.42
CA ASP A 7 14.63 8.06 0.90
C ASP A 7 13.28 7.39 1.22
N PHE A 8 12.39 7.30 0.24
CA PHE A 8 11.11 6.60 0.38
C PHE A 8 11.30 5.14 0.75
N THR A 9 12.18 4.42 0.04
CA THR A 9 12.41 2.98 0.28
C THR A 9 13.18 2.71 1.58
N GLN A 10 14.00 3.64 2.04
CA GLN A 10 14.60 3.58 3.38
C GLN A 10 13.54 3.77 4.47
N GLN A 11 12.61 4.70 4.27
CA GLN A 11 11.56 4.99 5.23
C GLN A 11 10.47 3.89 5.27
N PHE A 12 10.16 3.29 4.12
CA PHE A 12 9.15 2.24 3.97
C PHE A 12 9.74 1.02 3.25
N PRO A 13 10.52 0.18 3.93
CA PRO A 13 11.13 -0.99 3.30
C PRO A 13 10.07 -1.96 2.76
N TYR A 14 10.32 -2.49 1.56
CA TYR A 14 9.38 -3.36 0.85
C TYR A 14 9.00 -4.59 1.68
N GLY A 15 7.69 -4.79 1.89
CA GLY A 15 7.17 -5.96 2.60
C GLY A 15 7.51 -6.03 4.09
N PHE A 16 7.95 -4.93 4.71
CA PHE A 16 8.27 -4.90 6.13
C PHE A 16 7.02 -4.89 7.01
N LEU A 17 6.79 -5.99 7.73
CA LEU A 17 5.61 -6.16 8.61
C LEU A 17 5.95 -6.08 10.10
N GLY A 18 7.17 -5.65 10.47
CA GLY A 18 7.64 -5.65 11.86
C GLY A 18 7.05 -4.57 12.76
N GLU A 19 6.54 -3.49 12.16
CA GLU A 19 5.94 -2.36 12.90
C GLU A 19 4.49 -2.65 13.31
N ARG A 20 4.06 -2.07 14.44
CA ARG A 20 2.66 -2.13 14.86
C ARG A 20 1.79 -1.18 14.04
N GLU A 21 0.46 -1.35 14.11
CA GLU A 21 -0.49 -0.48 13.40
C GLU A 21 -0.28 1.01 13.72
N ALA A 22 -0.30 1.38 15.01
CA ALA A 22 -0.12 2.77 15.44
C ALA A 22 1.25 3.35 15.04
N GLU A 23 2.28 2.51 14.98
CA GLU A 23 3.62 2.93 14.55
C GLU A 23 3.63 3.27 13.06
N TYR A 24 3.05 2.40 12.21
CA TYR A 24 2.91 2.66 10.78
C TYR A 24 2.08 3.90 10.48
N VAL A 25 0.92 4.07 11.15
CA VAL A 25 0.09 5.27 11.00
C VAL A 25 0.92 6.52 11.27
N ASN A 26 1.65 6.53 12.40
CA ASN A 26 2.51 7.66 12.76
C ASN A 26 3.64 7.88 11.75
N ASN A 27 4.24 6.82 11.22
CA ASN A 27 5.33 6.90 10.25
C ASN A 27 4.84 7.47 8.92
N VAL A 28 3.72 6.96 8.40
CA VAL A 28 3.10 7.46 7.16
C VAL A 28 2.71 8.92 7.31
N GLN A 29 1.99 9.27 8.39
CA GLN A 29 1.57 10.66 8.61
C GLN A 29 2.75 11.62 8.68
N LYS A 30 3.78 11.29 9.49
CA LYS A 30 4.98 12.12 9.62
C LYS A 30 5.74 12.29 8.31
N TYR A 31 5.75 11.27 7.45
CA TYR A 31 6.41 11.36 6.15
C TYR A 31 5.59 12.22 5.20
N VAL A 32 4.28 11.96 5.09
CA VAL A 32 3.36 12.68 4.20
C VAL A 32 3.26 14.17 4.56
N ASP A 33 3.30 14.52 5.85
CA ASP A 33 3.23 15.92 6.31
C ASP A 33 4.40 16.79 5.83
N GLN A 34 5.49 16.19 5.35
CA GLN A 34 6.66 16.91 4.80
C GLN A 34 6.43 17.45 3.38
N PHE A 35 5.33 17.04 2.74
CA PHE A 35 5.03 17.31 1.35
C PHE A 35 3.83 18.25 1.16
N GLU A 36 3.77 18.91 0.01
CA GLU A 36 2.60 19.69 -0.42
C GLU A 36 1.48 18.78 -0.92
N GLN A 37 0.25 19.28 -1.03
CA GLN A 37 -0.95 18.46 -1.27
C GLN A 37 -0.84 17.53 -2.48
N ASP A 38 -0.38 18.02 -3.63
CA ASP A 38 -0.21 17.20 -4.84
C ASP A 38 0.83 16.08 -4.66
N GLN A 39 1.86 16.35 -3.84
CA GLN A 39 2.91 15.38 -3.53
C GLN A 39 2.45 14.36 -2.47
N ARG A 40 1.56 14.74 -1.56
CA ARG A 40 0.96 13.82 -0.58
C ARG A 40 0.19 12.70 -1.26
N ASP A 41 -0.57 13.05 -2.31
CA ASP A 41 -1.30 12.08 -3.12
C ASP A 41 -0.36 11.02 -3.72
N LEU A 42 0.73 11.49 -4.33
CA LEU A 42 1.76 10.63 -4.91
C LEU A 42 2.45 9.73 -3.86
N VAL A 43 2.75 10.25 -2.66
CA VAL A 43 3.33 9.44 -1.58
C VAL A 43 2.40 8.29 -1.17
N ILE A 44 1.11 8.59 -0.99
CA ILE A 44 0.12 7.56 -0.63
C ILE A 44 -0.04 6.54 -1.76
N ASP A 45 -0.03 6.99 -3.03
CA ASP A 45 -0.08 6.10 -4.19
C ASP A 45 1.13 5.16 -4.27
N LEU A 46 2.33 5.64 -3.93
CA LEU A 46 3.53 4.79 -3.88
C LEU A 46 3.43 3.73 -2.77
N LEU A 47 2.88 4.09 -1.60
CA LEU A 47 2.63 3.14 -0.52
C LEU A 47 1.61 2.08 -0.94
N ASP A 48 0.53 2.48 -1.59
CA ASP A 48 -0.48 1.57 -2.11
C ASP A 48 0.11 0.62 -3.15
N LEU A 49 0.90 1.13 -4.10
CA LEU A 49 1.58 0.32 -5.12
C LEU A 49 2.52 -0.72 -4.48
N GLN A 50 3.29 -0.32 -3.47
CA GLN A 50 4.18 -1.22 -2.73
C GLN A 50 3.41 -2.38 -2.08
N TRP A 51 2.32 -2.08 -1.37
CA TRP A 51 1.53 -3.12 -0.68
C TRP A 51 0.76 -4.01 -1.65
N VAL A 52 0.21 -3.45 -2.72
CA VAL A 52 -0.42 -4.21 -3.81
C VAL A 52 0.59 -5.20 -4.40
N SER A 53 1.79 -4.72 -4.75
CA SER A 53 2.85 -5.54 -5.33
C SER A 53 3.27 -6.67 -4.38
N TYR A 54 3.38 -6.38 -3.09
CA TYR A 54 3.72 -7.35 -2.06
C TYR A 54 2.65 -8.45 -1.93
N ILE A 55 1.36 -8.09 -1.92
CA ILE A 55 0.25 -9.05 -1.86
C ILE A 55 0.27 -9.96 -3.10
N GLN A 56 0.46 -9.39 -4.29
CA GLN A 56 0.54 -10.15 -5.54
C GLN A 56 1.71 -11.14 -5.53
N GLN A 57 2.88 -10.72 -5.02
CA GLN A 57 4.03 -11.60 -4.89
C GLN A 57 3.73 -12.79 -3.98
N ILE A 58 3.03 -12.56 -2.85
CA ILE A 58 2.62 -13.65 -1.96
C ILE A 58 1.65 -14.59 -2.68
N TRP A 59 0.64 -14.07 -3.38
CA TRP A 59 -0.27 -14.91 -4.16
C TRP A 59 0.45 -15.78 -5.18
N LEU A 60 1.40 -15.21 -5.93
CA LEU A 60 2.20 -15.95 -6.90
C LEU A 60 3.04 -17.06 -6.24
N ILE A 61 3.59 -16.80 -5.06
CA ILE A 61 4.35 -17.80 -4.30
C ILE A 61 3.41 -18.90 -3.84
N THR A 62 2.29 -18.56 -3.20
CA THR A 62 1.27 -19.52 -2.74
C THR A 62 0.79 -20.42 -3.88
N ASP A 63 0.47 -19.84 -5.04
CA ASP A 63 0.02 -20.59 -6.23
C ASP A 63 1.10 -21.58 -6.73
N ARG A 64 2.38 -21.23 -6.60
CA ARG A 64 3.51 -22.07 -7.07
C ARG A 64 3.94 -23.12 -6.08
N THR A 65 3.88 -22.83 -4.77
CA THR A 65 4.44 -23.70 -3.73
C THR A 65 3.37 -24.41 -2.90
N GLY A 66 2.10 -24.00 -3.01
CA GLY A 66 1.02 -24.44 -2.13
C GLY A 66 1.17 -23.98 -0.68
N THR A 67 2.10 -23.07 -0.39
CA THR A 67 2.36 -22.58 0.97
C THR A 67 1.46 -21.39 1.28
N GLU A 68 0.54 -21.55 2.23
CA GLU A 68 -0.31 -20.44 2.65
C GLU A 68 0.45 -19.43 3.52
N GLU A 69 0.44 -18.17 3.08
CA GLU A 69 1.03 -17.03 3.79
C GLU A 69 -0.07 -16.03 4.22
N ALA A 70 -1.24 -16.57 4.62
CA ALA A 70 -2.45 -15.81 4.92
C ALA A 70 -2.21 -14.68 5.94
N GLY A 71 -1.37 -14.92 6.96
CA GLY A 71 -1.01 -13.91 7.94
C GLY A 71 -0.37 -12.66 7.32
N LYS A 72 0.56 -12.83 6.39
CA LYS A 72 1.22 -11.70 5.70
C LYS A 72 0.24 -10.94 4.82
N ILE A 73 -0.67 -11.64 4.14
CA ILE A 73 -1.74 -11.01 3.35
C ILE A 73 -2.65 -10.18 4.24
N HIS A 74 -3.07 -10.70 5.40
CA HIS A 74 -3.91 -9.96 6.34
C HIS A 74 -3.26 -8.65 6.81
N PHE A 75 -1.98 -8.69 7.18
CA PHE A 75 -1.26 -7.47 7.58
C PHE A 75 -1.11 -6.49 6.42
N ALA A 76 -0.76 -6.95 5.21
CA ALA A 76 -0.64 -6.07 4.05
C ALA A 76 -1.97 -5.42 3.66
N LEU A 77 -3.09 -6.15 3.72
CA LEU A 77 -4.43 -5.57 3.52
C LEU A 77 -4.80 -4.55 4.60
N ALA A 78 -4.31 -4.72 5.84
CA ALA A 78 -4.48 -3.71 6.87
C ALA A 78 -3.70 -2.43 6.55
N ARG A 79 -2.50 -2.52 5.98
CA ARG A 79 -1.73 -1.35 5.52
C ARG A 79 -2.47 -0.55 4.46
N LEU A 80 -3.07 -1.22 3.48
CA LEU A 80 -3.91 -0.57 2.47
C LEU A 80 -5.15 0.12 3.07
N GLN A 81 -5.77 -0.47 4.09
CA GLN A 81 -6.87 0.19 4.80
C GLN A 81 -6.40 1.45 5.53
N ILE A 82 -5.23 1.38 6.19
CA ILE A 82 -4.65 2.52 6.89
C ILE A 82 -4.33 3.65 5.90
N ASN A 83 -3.72 3.34 4.76
CA ASN A 83 -3.45 4.32 3.71
C ASN A 83 -4.74 5.00 3.22
N SER A 84 -5.81 4.22 3.02
CA SER A 84 -7.12 4.76 2.62
C SER A 84 -7.72 5.70 3.69
N ASN A 85 -7.56 5.37 4.98
CA ASN A 85 -7.99 6.25 6.07
C ASN A 85 -7.21 7.56 6.08
N ILE A 86 -5.87 7.50 5.97
CA ILE A 86 -5.00 8.69 5.93
C ILE A 86 -5.34 9.56 4.72
N ARG A 87 -5.60 8.96 3.55
CA ARG A 87 -6.04 9.65 2.34
C ARG A 87 -7.33 10.44 2.57
N ASN A 88 -8.31 9.84 3.24
CA ASN A 88 -9.56 10.50 3.60
C ASN A 88 -9.35 11.65 4.59
N ASP A 89 -8.52 11.44 5.63
CA ASP A 89 -8.21 12.45 6.64
C ASP A 89 -7.51 13.68 6.05
N LEU A 90 -6.72 13.48 4.98
CA LEU A 90 -6.04 14.53 4.22
C LEU A 90 -6.93 15.20 3.15
N GLY A 91 -8.17 14.75 2.96
CA GLY A 91 -9.07 15.28 1.93
C GLY A 91 -8.59 15.02 0.50
N LEU A 92 -7.80 13.96 0.28
CA LEU A 92 -7.30 13.56 -1.04
C LEU A 92 -8.36 12.79 -1.84
N PRO A 93 -8.23 12.68 -3.18
CA PRO A 93 -9.16 11.90 -3.99
C PRO A 93 -9.33 10.48 -3.45
N PRO A 94 -10.57 9.97 -3.29
CA PRO A 94 -10.81 8.69 -2.65
C PRO A 94 -10.30 7.54 -3.52
N ARG A 95 -9.54 6.64 -2.89
CA ARG A 95 -9.06 5.39 -3.49
C ARG A 95 -9.02 4.33 -2.40
N ASN A 96 -9.55 3.14 -2.72
CA ASN A 96 -9.55 1.99 -1.81
C ASN A 96 -8.98 0.76 -2.52
N MET A 97 -7.65 0.67 -2.49
CA MET A 97 -6.91 -0.43 -3.13
C MET A 97 -7.15 -1.78 -2.44
N ARG A 98 -7.49 -1.77 -1.15
CA ARG A 98 -7.90 -2.99 -0.45
C ARG A 98 -9.17 -3.56 -1.07
N ASP A 99 -10.20 -2.74 -1.25
CA ASP A 99 -11.45 -3.20 -1.86
C ASP A 99 -11.24 -3.62 -3.31
N ALA A 100 -10.40 -2.91 -4.07
CA ALA A 100 -10.03 -3.27 -5.42
C ALA A 100 -9.39 -4.67 -5.47
N LEU A 101 -8.44 -4.96 -4.57
CA LEU A 101 -7.79 -6.26 -4.47
C LEU A 101 -8.73 -7.37 -3.99
N VAL A 102 -9.63 -7.10 -3.04
CA VAL A 102 -10.60 -8.10 -2.55
C VAL A 102 -11.64 -8.45 -3.63
N ARG A 103 -12.01 -7.48 -4.47
CA ARG A 103 -12.91 -7.69 -5.61
C ARG A 103 -12.21 -8.33 -6.81
N GLY A 104 -10.89 -8.16 -6.92
CA GLY A 104 -10.07 -8.80 -7.95
C GLY A 104 -9.76 -10.27 -7.62
N SER A 105 -9.63 -11.09 -8.66
CA SER A 105 -8.95 -12.37 -8.50
C SER A 105 -7.43 -12.16 -8.48
N SER A 106 -6.65 -13.14 -8.00
CA SER A 106 -5.18 -13.09 -8.09
C SER A 106 -4.65 -12.86 -9.53
N LYS A 107 -5.50 -13.10 -10.54
CA LYS A 107 -5.19 -12.97 -11.96
C LYS A 107 -5.51 -11.60 -12.57
N ASP A 108 -6.19 -10.69 -11.89
CA ASP A 108 -6.79 -9.49 -12.52
C ASP A 108 -6.17 -8.14 -12.11
N VAL A 109 -5.08 -8.12 -11.35
CA VAL A 109 -4.59 -6.88 -10.73
C VAL A 109 -3.89 -5.92 -11.70
N LEU A 110 -3.24 -6.41 -12.76
CA LEU A 110 -2.72 -5.54 -13.83
C LEU A 110 -3.85 -4.73 -14.50
N ARG A 111 -5.04 -5.33 -14.60
CA ARG A 111 -6.26 -4.66 -15.07
C ARG A 111 -6.80 -3.64 -14.06
N LEU A 112 -6.70 -3.91 -12.76
CA LEU A 112 -7.18 -2.99 -11.72
C LEU A 112 -6.39 -1.67 -11.68
N LEU A 113 -5.10 -1.68 -12.04
CA LEU A 113 -4.30 -0.46 -12.18
C LEU A 113 -4.64 0.33 -13.46
N GLU A 114 -5.15 -0.33 -14.50
CA GLU A 114 -5.59 0.29 -15.76
C GLU A 114 -7.02 0.83 -15.70
N THR A 115 -7.84 0.39 -14.74
CA THR A 115 -9.28 0.74 -14.65
C THR A 115 -9.65 1.56 -13.41
N ALA A 116 -8.68 1.97 -12.59
CA ALA A 116 -8.90 2.82 -11.43
C ALA A 116 -8.94 4.31 -11.82
N ASP A 117 -9.92 4.65 -12.67
CA ASP A 117 -10.36 6.02 -12.96
C ASP A 117 -11.43 6.47 -11.95
#